data_AF-A0A968U202-F1
#
_entry.id   AF-A0A968U202-F1
#
_cell.length_a   1.000
_cell.length_b   1.000
_cell.length_c   1.000
_cell.angle_alpha   90.00
_cell.angle_beta   90.00
_cell.angle_gamma   90.00
#
_symmetry.space_group_name_H-M   'P 1'
#
loop_
_entity.id
_entity.type
_entity.pdbx_description
1 polymer ?
#
loop_
_entity_poly.entity_id
_entity_poly.type
_entity_poly.pdbx_seq_one_letter_code
_entity_poly.pdbx_strand_id
1 'polypeptide(L)'
;MVVMDPFTGEILAMANFPVFDPQQVGSSTPEQRRNRVITDFYEPGSIYKPIIWSAATQMGLARPNEMIDCTSGMWVTSAGRRLHDAHGNGMQTWAGVLLKSSNIGMAKIGERMGATRMYRAVTAFGFGSPTGIGLEGESAGMVNQLRRWNTYSISSVPMGQEVGVTLLQMARAFCAFANDGWLVRPTIRAIEDRSQLGPLTSPVASSAPKYPV
;
A
#
# COMPACT_ATOMS: atom_id res chain seq x y z
N MET A 1 -16.03 0.23 -3.04
CA MET A 1 -15.83 0.16 -1.58
C MET A 1 -15.57 -1.29 -1.20
N VAL A 2 -14.72 -1.52 -0.19
CA VAL A 2 -14.52 -2.83 0.43
C VAL A 2 -14.38 -2.65 1.93
N VAL A 3 -14.94 -3.58 2.71
CA VAL A 3 -14.80 -3.68 4.17
C VAL A 3 -14.32 -5.09 4.46
N MET A 4 -13.23 -5.20 5.23
CA MET A 4 -12.58 -6.49 5.51
C MET A 4 -12.29 -6.59 7.01
N ASP A 5 -12.54 -7.76 7.61
CA ASP A 5 -12.06 -8.07 8.97
C ASP A 5 -10.53 -8.22 8.93
N PRO A 6 -9.77 -7.44 9.72
CA PRO A 6 -8.32 -7.43 9.65
C PRO A 6 -7.65 -8.70 10.19
N PHE A 7 -8.32 -9.45 11.06
CA PHE A 7 -7.78 -10.65 11.69
C PHE A 7 -8.10 -11.90 10.90
N THR A 8 -9.27 -11.94 10.26
CA THR A 8 -9.74 -13.14 9.54
C THR A 8 -9.58 -13.04 8.03
N GLY A 9 -9.54 -11.83 7.47
CA GLY A 9 -9.55 -11.59 6.02
C GLY A 9 -10.95 -11.71 5.40
N GLU A 10 -12.00 -11.89 6.21
CA GLU A 10 -13.37 -11.94 5.71
C GLU A 10 -13.79 -10.63 5.06
N ILE A 11 -14.35 -10.71 3.86
CA ILE A 11 -14.96 -9.58 3.19
C ILE A 11 -16.36 -9.37 3.75
N LEU A 12 -16.50 -8.38 4.62
CA LEU A 12 -17.77 -8.00 5.24
C LEU A 12 -18.68 -7.24 4.26
N ALA A 13 -18.09 -6.48 3.35
CA ALA A 13 -18.81 -5.82 2.27
C ALA A 13 -17.90 -5.56 1.06
N MET A 14 -18.47 -5.70 -0.14
CA MET A 14 -17.81 -5.35 -1.39
C MET A 14 -18.84 -4.74 -2.34
N ALA A 15 -18.64 -3.49 -2.74
CA ALA A 15 -19.61 -2.75 -3.53
C ALA A 15 -18.93 -1.92 -4.63
N ASN A 16 -19.57 -1.88 -5.79
CA ASN A 16 -19.15 -1.12 -6.97
C ASN A 16 -20.28 -0.18 -7.40
N PHE A 17 -19.92 0.91 -8.07
CA PHE A 17 -20.86 1.79 -8.75
C PHE A 17 -20.27 2.20 -10.11
N PRO A 18 -21.07 2.30 -11.18
CA PRO A 18 -22.49 1.93 -11.28
C PRO A 18 -22.76 0.44 -11.08
N VAL A 19 -23.98 0.08 -10.64
CA VAL A 19 -24.43 -1.30 -10.43
C VAL A 19 -25.20 -1.83 -11.65
N PHE A 20 -25.49 -3.14 -11.66
CA PHE A 20 -26.38 -3.79 -12.61
C PHE A 20 -27.34 -4.75 -11.91
N ASP A 21 -28.49 -5.03 -12.53
CA ASP A 21 -29.42 -6.08 -12.08
C ASP A 21 -29.00 -7.43 -12.68
N PRO A 22 -28.61 -8.43 -11.85
CA PRO A 22 -28.24 -9.74 -12.34
C PRO A 22 -29.40 -10.51 -12.98
N GLN A 23 -30.66 -10.13 -12.74
CA GLN A 23 -31.81 -10.71 -13.42
C GLN A 23 -31.99 -10.15 -14.84
N GLN A 24 -31.34 -9.03 -15.17
CA GLN A 24 -31.44 -8.33 -16.45
C GLN A 24 -30.06 -8.05 -17.04
N VAL A 25 -29.18 -9.05 -17.09
CA VAL A 25 -27.79 -8.88 -17.58
C VAL A 25 -27.71 -8.19 -18.95
N GLY A 26 -28.65 -8.47 -19.85
CA GLY A 26 -28.71 -7.88 -21.20
C GLY A 26 -28.93 -6.36 -21.24
N SER A 27 -29.44 -5.74 -20.18
CA SER A 27 -29.63 -4.28 -20.09
C SER A 27 -28.41 -3.55 -19.51
N SER A 28 -27.34 -4.27 -19.17
CA SER A 28 -26.12 -3.71 -18.58
C SER A 28 -24.95 -3.65 -19.57
N THR A 29 -24.04 -2.69 -19.39
CA THR A 29 -22.77 -2.64 -20.13
C THR A 29 -21.71 -3.55 -19.47
N PRO A 30 -20.69 -3.99 -20.22
CA PRO A 30 -19.54 -4.70 -19.63
C PRO A 30 -18.91 -3.97 -18.43
N GLU A 31 -18.82 -2.64 -18.48
CA GLU A 31 -18.27 -1.80 -17.42
C GLU A 31 -19.07 -1.86 -16.11
N GLN A 32 -20.40 -1.98 -16.19
CA GLN A 32 -21.29 -2.10 -15.03
C GLN A 32 -21.17 -3.47 -14.36
N ARG A 33 -20.78 -4.50 -15.13
CA ARG A 33 -20.61 -5.88 -14.61
C ARG A 33 -19.25 -6.14 -13.97
N ARG A 34 -18.29 -5.22 -14.08
CA ARG A 34 -16.96 -5.38 -13.50
C ARG A 34 -16.97 -5.22 -11.99
N ASN A 35 -16.34 -6.17 -11.30
CA ASN A 35 -15.99 -6.00 -9.90
C ASN A 35 -14.69 -5.20 -9.76
N ARG A 36 -14.79 -3.87 -9.87
CA ARG A 36 -13.65 -2.95 -9.87
C ARG A 36 -12.77 -3.02 -8.62
N VAL A 37 -13.31 -3.53 -7.51
CA VAL A 37 -12.56 -3.76 -6.27
C VAL A 37 -11.37 -4.71 -6.50
N ILE A 38 -11.52 -5.68 -7.40
CA ILE A 38 -10.50 -6.70 -7.70
C ILE A 38 -9.93 -6.61 -9.10
N THR A 39 -10.66 -6.07 -10.08
CA THR A 39 -10.23 -6.04 -11.49
C THR A 39 -9.41 -4.80 -11.83
N ASP A 40 -9.80 -3.65 -11.29
CA ASP A 40 -9.24 -2.36 -11.67
C ASP A 40 -8.11 -2.02 -10.69
N PHE A 41 -6.92 -1.74 -11.21
CA PHE A 41 -5.82 -1.17 -10.44
C PHE A 41 -5.64 0.30 -10.78
N TYR A 42 -5.11 1.06 -9.84
CA TYR A 42 -4.85 2.49 -9.96
C TYR A 42 -3.54 2.85 -9.26
N GLU A 43 -2.96 4.00 -9.60
CA GLU A 43 -1.87 4.56 -8.82
C GLU A 43 -2.41 5.12 -7.50
N PRO A 44 -2.02 4.56 -6.33
CA PRO A 44 -2.66 4.91 -5.06
C PRO A 44 -2.32 6.33 -4.57
N GLY A 45 -1.19 6.88 -5.00
CA GLY A 45 -0.72 8.16 -4.47
C GLY A 45 -0.55 8.11 -2.95
N SER A 46 -0.95 9.17 -2.26
CA SER A 46 -0.61 9.38 -0.83
C SER A 46 -1.17 8.34 0.14
N ILE A 47 -2.25 7.61 -0.20
CA ILE A 47 -2.76 6.53 0.67
C ILE A 47 -1.77 5.36 0.79
N TYR A 48 -0.77 5.32 -0.09
CA TYR A 48 0.32 4.35 -0.09
C TYR A 48 1.41 4.67 0.95
N LYS A 49 1.56 5.93 1.35
CA LYS A 49 2.66 6.38 2.21
C LYS A 49 2.76 5.62 3.54
N PRO A 50 1.66 5.31 4.27
CA PRO A 50 1.74 4.52 5.51
C PRO A 50 2.48 3.19 5.33
N ILE A 51 2.32 2.54 4.16
CA ILE A 51 2.96 1.26 3.83
C ILE A 51 4.48 1.43 3.84
N ILE A 52 4.99 2.34 3.02
CA ILE A 52 6.44 2.57 2.91
C ILE A 52 7.00 3.23 4.18
N TRP A 53 6.19 4.08 4.82
CA TRP A 53 6.54 4.74 6.06
C TRP A 53 6.83 3.72 7.16
N SER A 54 5.92 2.76 7.35
CA SER A 54 6.05 1.70 8.35
C SER A 54 7.25 0.79 8.08
N ALA A 55 7.47 0.43 6.81
CA ALA A 55 8.62 -0.37 6.41
C ALA A 55 9.95 0.33 6.71
N ALA A 56 10.06 1.64 6.43
CA ALA A 56 11.26 2.41 6.74
C ALA A 56 11.53 2.49 8.25
N THR A 57 10.48 2.70 9.05
CA THR A 57 10.59 2.71 10.52
C THR A 57 11.01 1.36 11.07
N GLN A 58 10.42 0.29 10.55
CA GLN A 58 10.77 -1.07 10.95
C GLN A 58 12.22 -1.42 10.62
N MET A 59 12.72 -0.99 9.47
CA MET A 59 14.13 -1.16 9.07
C MET A 59 15.10 -0.25 9.83
N GLY A 60 14.61 0.62 10.74
CA GLY A 60 15.42 1.57 11.50
C GLY A 60 16.01 2.70 10.64
N LEU A 61 15.46 2.96 9.46
CA LEU A 61 15.93 4.00 8.53
C LEU A 61 15.39 5.40 8.87
N ALA A 62 14.30 5.45 9.64
CA ALA A 62 13.72 6.69 10.16
C ALA A 62 12.97 6.42 11.46
N ARG A 63 13.31 7.12 12.54
CA ARG A 63 12.58 7.03 13.82
C ARG A 63 11.41 8.02 13.82
N PRO A 64 10.27 7.72 14.46
CA PRO A 64 9.10 8.62 14.45
C PRO A 64 9.38 10.08 14.85
N ASN A 65 10.33 10.30 15.75
CA ASN A 65 10.77 11.62 16.24
C ASN A 65 11.98 12.20 15.50
N GLU A 66 12.54 11.49 14.52
CA GLU A 66 13.66 11.98 13.73
C GLU A 66 13.22 13.17 12.87
N MET A 67 14.02 14.23 12.85
CA MET A 67 13.75 15.42 12.06
C MET A 67 14.20 15.22 10.61
N ILE A 68 13.26 15.32 9.69
CA ILE A 68 13.43 15.25 8.24
C ILE A 68 13.18 16.64 7.65
N ASP A 69 14.16 17.15 6.93
CA ASP A 69 14.01 18.39 6.16
C ASP A 69 13.06 18.15 4.97
N CYS A 70 11.87 18.72 4.99
CA CYS A 70 10.89 18.68 3.89
C CYS A 70 10.93 19.95 3.03
N THR A 71 11.93 20.82 3.25
CA THR A 71 12.22 22.06 2.54
C THR A 71 11.04 23.05 2.49
N SER A 72 11.22 24.14 1.73
CA SER A 72 10.19 25.14 1.48
C SER A 72 9.26 24.77 0.31
N GLY A 73 8.99 23.47 0.12
CA GLY A 73 8.00 22.96 -0.84
C GLY A 73 8.56 22.54 -2.21
N MET A 74 9.89 22.58 -2.36
CA MET A 74 10.57 22.09 -3.55
C MET A 74 11.93 21.50 -3.19
N TRP A 75 12.24 20.34 -3.76
CA TRP A 75 13.50 19.64 -3.54
C TRP A 75 13.93 18.94 -4.82
N VAL A 76 15.24 18.85 -5.04
CA VAL A 76 15.83 18.12 -6.17
C VAL A 76 16.43 16.82 -5.64
N THR A 77 15.97 15.69 -6.18
CA THR A 77 16.48 14.37 -5.80
C THR A 77 17.96 14.23 -6.18
N SER A 78 18.64 13.23 -5.61
CA SER A 78 20.01 12.87 -6.00
C SER A 78 20.15 12.54 -7.49
N ALA A 79 19.05 12.13 -8.14
CA ALA A 79 18.96 11.87 -9.57
C ALA A 79 18.58 13.11 -10.43
N GLY A 80 18.47 14.30 -9.83
CA GLY A 80 18.16 15.54 -10.56
C GLY A 80 16.67 15.81 -10.84
N ARG A 81 15.74 15.00 -10.29
CA ARG A 81 14.30 15.22 -10.44
C ARG A 81 13.82 16.29 -9.46
N ARG A 82 13.02 17.24 -9.94
CA ARG A 82 12.31 18.20 -9.07
C ARG A 82 11.06 17.55 -8.49
N LEU A 83 10.91 17.64 -7.17
CA LEU A 83 9.71 17.23 -6.43
C LEU A 83 9.12 18.43 -5.72
N HIS A 84 7.79 18.44 -5.62
CA HIS A 84 7.02 19.49 -4.97
C HIS A 84 6.09 18.89 -3.92
N ASP A 85 6.01 19.59 -2.79
CA ASP A 85 4.92 19.43 -1.83
C ASP A 85 3.88 20.54 -2.06
N ALA A 86 2.63 20.31 -1.64
CA ALA A 86 1.59 21.33 -1.74
C ALA A 86 1.94 22.61 -0.95
N HIS A 87 2.67 22.46 0.16
CA HIS A 87 3.14 23.54 1.01
C HIS A 87 4.57 23.28 1.47
N GLY A 88 5.32 24.35 1.75
CA GLY A 88 6.61 24.24 2.43
C GLY A 88 6.41 23.79 3.87
N ASN A 89 6.94 22.61 4.20
CA ASN A 89 6.79 22.01 5.53
C ASN A 89 8.02 22.22 6.43
N GLY A 90 9.16 22.67 5.88
CA GLY A 90 10.39 22.84 6.64
C GLY A 90 10.84 21.55 7.32
N MET A 91 11.42 21.65 8.51
CA MET A 91 11.77 20.47 9.31
C MET A 91 10.50 19.83 9.90
N GLN A 92 10.29 18.54 9.62
CA GLN A 92 9.19 17.76 10.18
C GLN A 92 9.74 16.53 10.90
N THR A 93 9.10 16.08 11.98
CA THR A 93 9.37 14.74 12.48
C THR A 93 8.98 13.70 11.43
N TRP A 94 9.56 12.50 11.45
CA TRP A 94 9.14 11.43 10.54
C TRP A 94 7.65 11.11 10.66
N ALA A 95 7.08 11.16 11.86
CA ALA A 95 5.62 11.09 12.05
C ALA A 95 4.89 12.29 11.37
N GLY A 96 5.46 13.49 11.47
CA GLY A 96 4.98 14.69 10.78
C GLY A 96 5.01 14.58 9.27
N VAL A 97 6.00 13.89 8.69
CA VAL A 97 6.06 13.61 7.23
C VAL A 97 4.82 12.84 6.78
N LEU A 98 4.39 11.83 7.53
CA LEU A 98 3.16 11.08 7.23
C LEU A 98 1.91 11.95 7.44
N LEU A 99 1.83 12.65 8.57
CA LEU A 99 0.69 13.50 8.92
C LEU A 99 0.45 14.63 7.90
N LYS A 100 1.52 15.25 7.41
CA LYS A 100 1.47 16.31 6.39
C LYS A 100 1.53 15.76 4.98
N SER A 101 1.64 14.43 4.83
CA SER A 101 1.76 13.74 3.55
C SER A 101 2.86 14.35 2.66
N SER A 102 4.04 14.65 3.21
CA SER A 102 5.14 15.25 2.44
C SER A 102 5.72 14.26 1.44
N ASN A 103 5.66 14.58 0.15
CA ASN A 103 6.29 13.80 -0.92
C ASN A 103 7.81 13.89 -0.80
N ILE A 104 8.34 15.06 -0.46
CA ILE A 104 9.77 15.31 -0.28
C ILE A 104 10.33 14.43 0.85
N GLY A 105 9.67 14.40 2.01
CA GLY A 105 10.07 13.56 3.14
C GLY A 105 10.06 12.07 2.78
N MET A 106 9.01 11.60 2.11
CA MET A 106 8.93 10.21 1.64
C MET A 106 10.01 9.86 0.62
N ALA A 107 10.31 10.75 -0.32
CA ALA A 107 11.35 10.52 -1.33
C ALA A 107 12.77 10.50 -0.72
N LYS A 108 13.05 11.39 0.25
CA LYS A 108 14.33 11.38 1.00
C LYS A 108 14.54 10.06 1.75
N ILE A 109 13.49 9.55 2.41
CA ILE A 109 13.57 8.23 3.06
C ILE A 109 13.64 7.09 2.03
N GLY A 110 12.99 7.25 0.88
CA GLY A 110 13.13 6.34 -0.26
C GLY A 110 14.58 6.20 -0.71
N GLU A 111 15.29 7.31 -0.90
CA GLU A 111 16.72 7.31 -1.24
C GLU A 111 17.58 6.61 -0.19
N ARG A 112 17.31 6.83 1.10
CA ARG A 112 17.99 6.11 2.20
C ARG A 112 17.73 4.61 2.19
N MET A 113 16.50 4.21 1.85
CA MET A 113 16.11 2.79 1.79
C MET A 113 16.76 2.08 0.60
N GLY A 114 16.84 2.74 -0.54
CA GLY A 114 17.37 2.18 -1.79
C GLY A 114 16.43 1.15 -2.43
N ALA A 115 16.66 0.87 -3.72
CA ALA A 115 15.74 0.10 -4.55
C ALA A 115 15.47 -1.33 -4.04
N THR A 116 16.50 -2.03 -3.57
CA THR A 116 16.35 -3.45 -3.15
C THR A 116 15.46 -3.58 -1.92
N ARG A 117 15.67 -2.75 -0.88
CA ARG A 117 14.86 -2.79 0.34
C ARG A 117 13.45 -2.27 0.08
N MET A 118 13.31 -1.23 -0.76
CA MET A 118 12.01 -0.70 -1.20
C MET A 118 11.20 -1.77 -1.93
N TYR A 119 11.79 -2.45 -2.92
CA TYR A 119 11.11 -3.51 -3.66
C TYR A 119 10.67 -4.65 -2.73
N ARG A 120 11.51 -5.06 -1.78
CA ARG A 120 11.14 -6.05 -0.76
C ARG A 120 9.99 -5.57 0.13
N ALA A 121 9.98 -4.30 0.55
CA ALA A 121 8.88 -3.75 1.32
C ALA A 121 7.56 -3.80 0.52
N VAL A 122 7.58 -3.34 -0.73
CA VAL A 122 6.42 -3.37 -1.63
C VAL A 122 5.86 -4.78 -1.78
N THR A 123 6.72 -5.76 -2.08
CA THR A 123 6.26 -7.15 -2.32
C THR A 123 5.87 -7.87 -1.04
N ALA A 124 6.44 -7.50 0.12
CA ALA A 124 6.07 -8.11 1.39
C ALA A 124 4.65 -7.72 1.86
N PHE A 125 4.14 -6.55 1.44
CA PHE A 125 2.72 -6.20 1.58
C PHE A 125 1.82 -6.92 0.55
N GLY A 126 2.37 -7.78 -0.30
CA GLY A 126 1.63 -8.57 -1.28
C GLY A 126 1.29 -7.83 -2.58
N PHE A 127 1.83 -6.63 -2.81
CA PHE A 127 1.61 -5.89 -4.05
C PHE A 127 2.33 -6.54 -5.24
N GLY A 128 1.71 -6.48 -6.42
CA GLY A 128 2.22 -7.12 -7.63
C GLY A 128 1.87 -8.61 -7.73
N SER A 129 0.97 -9.10 -6.89
CA SER A 129 0.42 -10.46 -6.94
C SER A 129 -1.06 -10.46 -6.57
N PRO A 130 -1.88 -11.36 -7.15
CA PRO A 130 -3.27 -11.56 -6.72
C PRO A 130 -3.32 -11.87 -5.21
N THR A 131 -4.35 -11.39 -4.53
CA THR A 131 -4.53 -11.64 -3.08
C THR A 131 -4.99 -13.07 -2.80
N GLY A 132 -5.56 -13.75 -3.79
CA GLY A 132 -6.05 -15.12 -3.65
C GLY A 132 -7.44 -15.20 -3.05
N ILE A 133 -8.26 -14.15 -3.21
CA ILE A 133 -9.66 -14.08 -2.73
C ILE A 133 -10.58 -15.15 -3.34
N GLY A 134 -10.17 -15.74 -4.47
CA GLY A 134 -10.90 -16.81 -5.15
C GLY A 134 -12.04 -16.32 -6.05
N LEU A 135 -12.05 -15.03 -6.38
CA LEU A 135 -12.95 -14.45 -7.39
C LEU A 135 -12.25 -14.36 -8.75
N GLU A 136 -13.01 -14.57 -9.81
CA GLU A 136 -12.51 -14.46 -11.18
C GLU A 136 -12.16 -13.01 -11.55
N GLY A 137 -11.15 -12.85 -12.40
CA GLY A 137 -10.71 -11.54 -12.89
C GLY A 137 -9.86 -10.73 -11.89
N GLU A 138 -9.40 -11.35 -10.79
CA GLU A 138 -8.51 -10.68 -9.84
C GLU A 138 -7.22 -10.21 -10.54
N SER A 139 -6.98 -8.90 -10.48
CA SER A 139 -5.76 -8.29 -10.99
C SER A 139 -4.62 -8.41 -9.98
N ALA A 140 -3.41 -8.64 -10.49
CA ALA A 140 -2.18 -8.58 -9.69
C ALA A 140 -1.77 -7.14 -9.36
N GLY A 141 -2.42 -6.13 -9.93
CA GLY A 141 -1.93 -4.76 -9.95
C GLY A 141 -0.71 -4.62 -10.85
N MET A 142 0.15 -3.64 -10.54
CA MET A 142 1.36 -3.36 -11.29
C MET A 142 2.51 -3.03 -10.34
N VAL A 143 3.50 -3.93 -10.26
CA VAL A 143 4.79 -3.65 -9.62
C VAL A 143 5.87 -4.05 -10.61
N ASN A 144 6.64 -3.08 -11.09
CA ASN A 144 7.77 -3.36 -11.97
C ASN A 144 8.78 -4.26 -11.27
N GLN A 145 9.31 -5.25 -11.99
CA GLN A 145 10.43 -6.05 -11.49
C GLN A 145 11.62 -5.15 -11.15
N LEU A 146 12.34 -5.48 -10.07
CA LEU A 146 13.46 -4.66 -9.55
C LEU A 146 14.47 -4.25 -10.64
N ARG A 147 14.78 -5.15 -11.60
CA ARG A 147 15.72 -4.86 -12.69
C ARG A 147 15.27 -3.76 -13.66
N ARG A 148 13.98 -3.41 -13.66
CA ARG A 148 13.39 -2.34 -14.48
C ARG A 148 13.31 -1.00 -13.74
N TRP A 149 13.60 -0.99 -12.43
CA TRP A 149 13.59 0.24 -11.66
C TRP A 149 14.76 1.11 -12.09
N ASN A 150 14.49 2.39 -12.28
CA ASN A 150 15.48 3.39 -12.63
C ASN A 150 15.72 4.33 -11.46
N THR A 151 16.54 5.35 -11.68
CA THR A 151 16.91 6.34 -10.67
C THR A 151 15.71 7.13 -10.14
N TYR A 152 14.62 7.25 -10.90
CA TYR A 152 13.40 7.94 -10.47
C TYR A 152 12.48 7.06 -9.63
N SER A 153 12.51 5.74 -9.80
CA SER A 153 11.63 4.80 -9.09
C SER A 153 11.74 4.91 -7.57
N ILE A 154 12.96 5.11 -7.07
CA ILE A 154 13.24 5.27 -5.63
C ILE A 154 12.56 6.51 -5.05
N SER A 155 12.32 7.54 -5.86
CA SER A 155 11.60 8.75 -5.46
C SER A 155 10.08 8.66 -5.69
N SER A 156 9.62 7.88 -6.68
CA SER A 156 8.21 7.74 -7.06
C SER A 156 7.43 6.73 -6.20
N VAL A 157 7.97 5.53 -6.03
CA VAL A 157 7.29 4.43 -5.34
C VAL A 157 6.90 4.77 -3.89
N PRO A 158 7.74 5.46 -3.09
CA PRO A 158 7.37 5.86 -1.73
C PRO A 158 6.11 6.72 -1.61
N MET A 159 5.79 7.46 -2.67
CA MET A 159 4.61 8.34 -2.73
C MET A 159 3.44 7.72 -3.49
N GLY A 160 3.51 6.44 -3.84
CA GLY A 160 2.44 5.71 -4.53
C GLY A 160 2.34 5.99 -6.03
N GLN A 161 3.46 6.35 -6.67
CA GLN A 161 3.61 6.47 -8.13
C GLN A 161 4.45 5.31 -8.66
N GLU A 162 4.30 4.95 -9.95
CA GLU A 162 4.98 3.80 -10.56
C GLU A 162 4.60 2.43 -9.94
N VAL A 163 3.48 2.42 -9.22
CA VAL A 163 2.87 1.22 -8.64
C VAL A 163 1.37 1.28 -8.88
N GLY A 164 0.78 0.18 -9.33
CA GLY A 164 -0.65 -0.01 -9.48
C GLY A 164 -1.16 -0.98 -8.43
N VAL A 165 -2.19 -0.60 -7.68
CA VAL A 165 -2.81 -1.47 -6.67
C VAL A 165 -4.30 -1.56 -6.91
N THR A 166 -4.90 -2.72 -6.61
CA THR A 166 -6.35 -2.84 -6.54
C THR A 166 -6.86 -2.32 -5.20
N LEU A 167 -8.16 -1.97 -5.13
CA LEU A 167 -8.76 -1.53 -3.87
C LEU A 167 -8.68 -2.63 -2.80
N LEU A 168 -8.82 -3.90 -3.20
CA LEU A 168 -8.66 -5.03 -2.30
C LEU A 168 -7.23 -5.16 -1.76
N GLN A 169 -6.20 -5.01 -2.61
CA GLN A 169 -4.80 -5.03 -2.17
C GLN A 169 -4.51 -3.92 -1.15
N MET A 170 -5.03 -2.71 -1.39
CA MET A 170 -4.86 -1.59 -0.45
C MET A 170 -5.56 -1.86 0.89
N ALA A 171 -6.82 -2.34 0.88
CA ALA A 171 -7.54 -2.69 2.10
C ALA A 171 -6.81 -3.77 2.90
N ARG A 172 -6.32 -4.81 2.21
CA ARG A 172 -5.51 -5.89 2.81
C ARG A 172 -4.23 -5.37 3.46
N ALA A 173 -3.52 -4.45 2.82
CA ALA A 173 -2.33 -3.86 3.37
C ALA A 173 -2.62 -3.03 4.65
N PHE A 174 -3.74 -2.30 4.70
CA PHE A 174 -4.16 -1.58 5.90
C PHE A 174 -4.59 -2.51 7.04
N CYS A 175 -5.23 -3.64 6.73
CA CYS A 175 -5.56 -4.65 7.74
C CYS A 175 -4.32 -5.18 8.47
N ALA A 176 -3.16 -5.25 7.81
CA ALA A 176 -1.91 -5.62 8.45
C ALA A 176 -1.54 -4.69 9.62
N PHE A 177 -1.91 -3.40 9.58
CA PHE A 177 -1.66 -2.48 10.71
C PHE A 177 -2.53 -2.80 11.93
N ALA A 178 -3.77 -3.25 11.72
CA ALA A 178 -4.65 -3.67 12.80
C ALA A 178 -4.37 -5.10 13.30
N ASN A 179 -3.65 -5.89 12.49
CA ASN A 179 -3.35 -7.30 12.72
C ASN A 179 -1.86 -7.53 13.03
N ASP A 180 -1.25 -6.66 13.84
CA ASP A 180 0.13 -6.79 14.33
C ASP A 180 1.19 -7.04 13.24
N GLY A 181 1.00 -6.50 12.04
CA GLY A 181 1.92 -6.64 10.91
C GLY A 181 1.74 -7.92 10.10
N TRP A 182 0.69 -8.70 10.36
CA TRP A 182 0.39 -9.92 9.62
C TRP A 182 -0.58 -9.67 8.48
N LEU A 183 -0.20 -10.13 7.30
CA LEU A 183 -1.05 -10.03 6.12
C LEU A 183 -2.03 -11.22 6.11
N VAL A 184 -3.32 -10.94 6.02
CA VAL A 184 -4.36 -11.98 5.91
C VAL A 184 -4.65 -12.33 4.46
N ARG A 185 -5.12 -13.55 4.19
CA ARG A 185 -5.66 -13.90 2.88
C ARG A 185 -7.14 -13.52 2.83
N PRO A 186 -7.57 -12.63 1.91
CA PRO A 186 -8.98 -12.26 1.83
C PRO A 186 -9.87 -13.47 1.46
N THR A 187 -11.10 -13.50 1.99
CA THR A 187 -12.07 -14.55 1.68
C THR A 187 -13.51 -14.00 1.66
N ILE A 188 -14.33 -14.52 0.74
CA ILE A 188 -15.77 -14.26 0.69
C ILE A 188 -16.59 -15.30 1.46
N ARG A 189 -15.94 -16.34 1.99
CA ARG A 189 -16.59 -17.37 2.80
C ARG A 189 -16.65 -16.89 4.24
N ALA A 190 -17.83 -17.01 4.84
CA ALA A 190 -18.00 -16.81 6.28
C ALA A 190 -17.14 -17.83 7.04
N ILE A 191 -16.46 -17.35 8.07
CA ILE A 191 -15.64 -18.14 8.97
C ILE A 191 -16.41 -18.28 10.28
N GLU A 192 -17.16 -19.37 10.37
CA GLU A 192 -18.01 -19.67 11.54
C GLU A 192 -17.18 -19.99 12.79
N ASP A 193 -15.99 -20.57 12.61
CA ASP A 193 -15.06 -20.91 13.68
C ASP A 193 -13.68 -20.32 13.42
N ARG A 194 -13.33 -19.30 14.20
CA ARG A 194 -12.03 -18.60 14.13
C ARG A 194 -10.85 -19.50 14.49
N SER A 195 -11.07 -20.64 15.16
CA SER A 195 -10.01 -21.61 15.46
C SER A 195 -9.49 -22.35 14.23
N GLN A 196 -10.24 -22.33 13.11
CA GLN A 196 -9.84 -22.93 11.84
C GLN A 196 -8.95 -22.00 10.99
N LEU A 197 -8.68 -20.79 11.46
CA LEU A 197 -7.75 -19.88 10.79
C LEU A 197 -6.34 -20.46 10.89
N GLY A 198 -5.79 -20.86 9.74
CA GLY A 198 -4.37 -21.16 9.62
C GLY A 198 -3.52 -19.95 10.01
N PRO A 199 -2.21 -20.13 10.28
CA PRO A 199 -1.33 -19.03 10.61
C PRO A 199 -1.43 -17.95 9.52
N LEU A 200 -1.65 -16.71 9.97
CA LEU A 200 -1.80 -15.53 9.13
C LEU A 200 -0.62 -15.48 8.15
N THR A 201 -0.91 -15.18 6.88
CA THR A 201 0.03 -15.41 5.76
C THR A 201 1.23 -14.47 5.81
N SER A 202 2.23 -14.86 6.60
CA SER A 202 3.54 -14.24 6.80
C SER A 202 3.53 -12.85 7.45
N PRO A 203 4.50 -12.54 8.33
CA PRO A 203 4.71 -11.18 8.77
C PRO A 203 5.20 -10.35 7.57
N VAL A 204 4.63 -9.15 7.39
CA VAL A 204 5.03 -8.22 6.32
C VAL A 204 6.50 -7.81 6.44
N ALA A 205 7.11 -8.00 7.60
CA ALA A 205 8.56 -8.17 7.76
C ALA A 205 8.84 -8.75 9.16
N SER A 206 9.69 -9.78 9.27
CA SER A 206 10.13 -10.30 10.57
C SER A 206 11.33 -9.48 11.09
N SER A 207 11.26 -9.10 12.37
CA SER A 207 12.21 -8.31 13.18
C SER A 207 12.09 -6.79 13.06
N ALA A 208 11.55 -6.18 14.12
CA ALA A 208 11.67 -4.76 14.43
C ALA A 208 12.41 -4.64 15.78
N PRO A 209 13.32 -3.67 15.97
CA PRO A 209 13.78 -3.31 17.30
C PRO A 209 12.63 -2.63 18.07
N LYS A 210 12.38 -3.06 19.31
CA LYS A 210 11.43 -2.39 20.21
C LYS A 210 11.99 -1.01 20.54
N TYR A 211 11.32 0.06 20.09
CA TYR A 211 11.62 1.40 20.57
C TYR A 211 10.91 1.58 21.93
N PRO A 212 11.62 1.96 23.00
CA PRO A 212 10.96 2.29 24.25
C PRO A 212 10.10 3.54 24.07
N VAL A 213 8.93 3.50 24.73
CA VAL A 213 7.98 4.63 24.87
C VAL A 213 8.58 5.68 25.78
#